data_AF-A0ABD5F130-F1
#
_entry.id   AF-A0ABD5F130-F1
#
_cell.length_a   1.000
_cell.length_b   1.000
_cell.length_c   1.000
_cell.angle_alpha   90.00
_cell.angle_beta   90.00
_cell.angle_gamma   90.00
#
_symmetry.space_group_name_H-M   'P 1'
#
loop_
_entity.id
_entity.type
_entity.pdbx_description
1 polymer ?
#
loop_
_entity_poly.entity_id
_entity_poly.type
_entity_poly.pdbx_seq_one_letter_code
_entity_poly.pdbx_strand_id
1 'polypeptide(L)'
;MFTRVIATGAISLSLLAVGAPIAVADEPNCTAADLAGVMAGVRAATSAYLFTHPDVNDFFTSLKGQSNDQMEDSVQVYLEDKPQIRAELQGLRQPATDFRNRCG
;
A
#
# COMPACT_ATOMS: atom_id res chain seq x y z
N MET A 1 46.46 -14.51 -7.03
CA MET A 1 47.48 -14.25 -6.00
C MET A 1 46.77 -13.62 -4.81
N PHE A 2 46.66 -14.37 -3.70
CA PHE A 2 45.96 -13.95 -2.50
C PHE A 2 46.77 -12.89 -1.73
N THR A 3 46.09 -11.89 -1.17
CA THR A 3 46.45 -11.39 0.18
C THR A 3 45.18 -10.97 0.92
N ARG A 4 44.81 -11.77 1.92
CA ARG A 4 43.92 -11.36 3.01
C ARG A 4 44.73 -10.53 3.99
N VAL A 5 44.18 -9.43 4.48
CA VAL A 5 44.65 -8.77 5.71
C VAL A 5 43.52 -8.80 6.72
N ILE A 6 43.69 -9.64 7.73
CA ILE A 6 42.91 -9.63 8.97
C ILE A 6 43.63 -8.64 9.89
N ALA A 7 42.96 -7.59 10.33
CA ALA A 7 43.43 -6.72 11.39
C ALA A 7 42.45 -6.78 12.55
N THR A 8 42.77 -7.62 13.53
CA THR A 8 42.14 -7.64 14.85
C THR A 8 42.73 -6.49 15.65
N GLY A 9 41.92 -5.49 15.99
CA GLY A 9 42.31 -4.37 16.85
C GLY A 9 41.21 -4.11 17.87
N ALA A 10 41.46 -4.47 19.12
CA ALA A 10 40.59 -4.18 20.25
C ALA A 10 40.86 -2.77 20.81
N ILE A 11 39.84 -2.26 21.50
CA ILE A 11 39.83 -1.15 22.47
C ILE A 11 39.68 0.26 21.86
N SER A 12 38.53 0.89 22.11
CA SER A 12 38.44 2.05 23.02
C SER A 12 37.00 2.55 23.16
N LEU A 13 36.50 2.50 24.38
CA LEU A 13 35.26 3.09 24.85
C LEU A 13 35.42 4.63 24.84
N SER A 14 35.03 5.28 23.74
CA SER A 14 34.90 6.73 23.67
C SER A 14 33.42 7.08 23.66
N LEU A 15 32.91 7.50 24.82
CA LEU A 15 31.63 8.18 24.98
C LEU A 15 31.68 9.50 24.19
N LEU A 16 31.31 9.43 22.91
CA LEU A 16 30.88 10.58 22.13
C LEU A 16 29.38 10.44 21.98
N ALA A 17 28.65 11.37 22.58
CA ALA A 17 27.23 11.57 22.37
C ALA A 17 26.96 11.92 20.90
N VAL A 18 26.98 10.91 20.05
CA VAL A 18 26.35 10.91 18.75
C VAL A 18 24.96 10.39 19.02
N GLY A 19 23.93 11.21 18.81
CA GLY A 19 22.55 10.73 18.89
C GLY A 19 22.44 9.47 18.06
N ALA A 20 22.30 8.32 18.73
CA ALA A 20 22.08 7.07 18.04
C ALA A 20 20.84 7.31 17.18
N PRO A 21 20.86 7.02 15.87
CA PRO A 21 19.61 6.75 15.22
C PRO A 21 19.03 5.60 16.04
N ILE A 22 17.98 5.87 16.78
CA ILE A 22 17.06 4.84 17.18
C ILE A 22 16.67 4.20 15.85
N ALA A 23 17.31 3.08 15.51
CA ALA A 23 16.74 2.17 14.55
C ALA A 23 15.46 1.69 15.24
N VAL A 24 14.38 2.46 15.05
CA VAL A 24 13.05 1.88 15.02
C VAL A 24 13.22 0.77 14.00
N ALA A 25 13.36 -0.46 14.47
CA ALA A 25 13.20 -1.59 13.58
C ALA A 25 11.77 -1.42 13.08
N ASP A 26 11.61 -0.99 11.82
CA ASP A 26 10.30 -0.97 11.19
C ASP A 26 9.67 -2.33 11.47
N GLU A 27 8.42 -2.32 11.92
CA GLU A 27 7.64 -3.53 12.12
C GLU A 27 7.81 -4.41 10.85
N PRO A 28 8.14 -5.70 10.99
CA PRO A 28 8.49 -6.50 9.82
C PRO A 28 7.34 -6.47 8.80
N ASN A 29 7.71 -6.28 7.52
CA ASN A 29 6.79 -6.14 6.38
C ASN A 29 6.02 -4.79 6.32
N CYS A 30 6.57 -3.70 6.86
CA CYS A 30 6.00 -2.35 6.76
C CYS A 30 6.77 -1.41 5.82
N THR A 31 7.51 -1.97 4.86
CA THR A 31 8.28 -1.16 3.90
C THR A 31 7.41 -0.64 2.75
N ALA A 32 7.96 0.31 1.98
CA ALA A 32 7.33 0.75 0.73
C ALA A 32 7.12 -0.40 -0.28
N ALA A 33 8.01 -1.40 -0.29
CA ALA A 33 7.87 -2.59 -1.14
C ALA A 33 6.66 -3.44 -0.73
N ASP A 34 6.44 -3.58 0.59
CA ASP A 34 5.30 -4.32 1.13
C ASP A 34 3.98 -3.61 0.81
N LEU A 35 3.92 -2.28 0.99
CA LEU A 35 2.75 -1.49 0.61
C LEU A 35 2.45 -1.62 -0.89
N ALA A 36 3.48 -1.54 -1.74
CA ALA A 36 3.32 -1.70 -3.18
C ALA A 36 2.75 -3.08 -3.53
N GLY A 37 3.23 -4.15 -2.87
CA GLY A 37 2.71 -5.50 -3.03
C GLY A 37 1.24 -5.63 -2.65
N VAL A 38 0.84 -5.09 -1.50
CA VAL A 38 -0.57 -5.06 -1.05
C VAL A 38 -1.44 -4.34 -2.07
N MET A 39 -1.02 -3.14 -2.49
CA MET A 39 -1.79 -2.33 -3.44
C MET A 39 -1.84 -2.95 -4.85
N ALA A 40 -0.83 -3.72 -5.26
CA ALA A 40 -0.88 -4.51 -6.48
C ALA A 40 -1.94 -5.63 -6.38
N GLY A 41 -1.99 -6.33 -5.25
CA GLY A 41 -3.03 -7.34 -4.98
C GLY A 41 -4.45 -6.77 -5.00
N VAL A 42 -4.67 -5.63 -4.33
CA VAL A 42 -5.97 -4.92 -4.35
C VAL A 42 -6.39 -4.56 -5.77
N ARG A 43 -5.47 -4.06 -6.60
CA ARG A 43 -5.76 -3.73 -8.01
C ARG A 43 -6.06 -4.96 -8.84
N ALA A 44 -5.34 -6.06 -8.64
CA ALA A 44 -5.60 -7.32 -9.34
C ALA A 44 -7.00 -7.88 -8.99
N ALA A 45 -7.36 -7.87 -7.70
CA ALA A 45 -8.69 -8.27 -7.24
C ALA A 45 -9.79 -7.36 -7.79
N THR A 46 -9.56 -6.04 -7.82
CA THR A 46 -10.47 -5.07 -8.44
C THR A 46 -10.66 -5.34 -9.94
N SER A 47 -9.59 -5.64 -10.68
CA SER A 47 -9.68 -6.02 -12.09
C SER A 47 -10.57 -7.24 -12.31
N ALA A 48 -10.35 -8.31 -11.54
CA ALA A 48 -11.17 -9.52 -11.60
C ALA A 48 -12.64 -9.24 -11.25
N TYR A 49 -12.90 -8.40 -10.25
CA TYR A 49 -14.23 -7.97 -9.87
C TYR A 49 -14.92 -7.22 -11.03
N LEU A 50 -14.26 -6.26 -11.66
CA LEU A 50 -14.83 -5.50 -12.77
C LEU A 50 -15.15 -6.40 -13.98
N PHE A 51 -14.33 -7.39 -14.30
CA PHE A 51 -14.64 -8.35 -15.38
C PHE A 51 -15.83 -9.26 -15.07
N THR A 52 -16.18 -9.45 -13.80
CA THR A 52 -17.36 -10.24 -13.38
C THR A 52 -18.59 -9.38 -13.11
N HIS A 53 -18.44 -8.06 -13.06
CA HIS A 53 -19.50 -7.07 -12.84
C HIS A 53 -19.49 -6.04 -13.99
N PRO A 54 -20.00 -6.44 -15.18
CA PRO A 54 -19.90 -5.60 -16.38
C PRO A 54 -20.59 -4.24 -16.22
N ASP A 55 -21.68 -4.16 -15.46
CA ASP A 55 -22.37 -2.91 -15.15
C ASP A 55 -21.51 -1.95 -14.31
N VAL A 56 -20.75 -2.48 -13.35
CA VAL A 56 -19.80 -1.70 -12.54
C VAL A 56 -18.62 -1.26 -13.40
N ASN A 57 -18.11 -2.16 -14.26
CA ASN A 57 -17.04 -1.84 -15.20
C ASN A 57 -17.43 -0.74 -16.18
N ASP A 58 -18.64 -0.79 -16.73
CA ASP A 58 -19.15 0.22 -17.65
C ASP A 58 -19.27 1.58 -16.95
N PHE A 59 -19.76 1.60 -15.70
CA PHE A 59 -19.81 2.82 -14.89
C PHE A 59 -18.41 3.43 -14.67
N PHE A 60 -17.44 2.65 -14.19
CA PHE A 60 -16.08 3.18 -13.97
C PHE A 60 -15.40 3.57 -15.29
N THR A 61 -15.73 2.91 -16.40
CA THR A 61 -15.24 3.27 -17.74
C THR A 61 -15.85 4.58 -18.23
N SER A 62 -17.12 4.86 -17.93
CA SER A 62 -17.80 6.09 -18.36
C SER A 62 -17.23 7.35 -17.71
N LEU A 63 -16.52 7.22 -16.58
CA LEU A 63 -15.86 8.34 -15.90
C LEU A 63 -14.68 8.93 -16.69
N LYS A 64 -14.21 8.26 -17.75
CA LYS A 64 -13.07 8.70 -18.55
C LYS A 64 -13.31 10.10 -19.14
N GLY A 65 -12.41 11.03 -18.82
CA GLY A 65 -12.43 12.41 -19.32
C GLY A 65 -13.09 13.42 -18.37
N GLN A 66 -13.68 12.96 -17.26
CA GLN A 66 -14.11 13.84 -16.16
C GLN A 66 -12.90 14.41 -15.40
N SER A 67 -13.09 15.53 -14.69
CA SER A 67 -12.12 15.97 -13.67
C SER A 67 -12.16 15.03 -12.46
N ASN A 68 -11.10 15.03 -11.64
CA ASN A 68 -11.07 14.19 -10.43
C ASN A 68 -12.27 14.46 -9.52
N ASP A 69 -12.60 15.73 -9.25
CA ASP A 69 -13.74 16.13 -8.42
C ASP A 69 -15.06 15.57 -8.98
N GLN A 70 -15.26 15.66 -10.30
CA GLN A 70 -16.45 15.10 -10.95
C GLN A 70 -16.51 13.58 -10.85
N MET A 71 -15.36 12.89 -10.96
CA MET A 71 -15.30 11.44 -10.79
C MET A 71 -15.66 11.05 -9.36
N GLU A 72 -15.13 11.76 -8.36
CA GLU A 72 -15.42 11.51 -6.94
C GLU A 72 -16.92 11.65 -6.65
N ASP A 73 -17.54 12.75 -7.09
CA ASP A 73 -18.98 12.97 -6.94
C ASP A 73 -19.80 11.85 -7.62
N SER A 74 -19.43 11.49 -8.85
CA SER A 74 -20.12 10.44 -9.62
C SER A 74 -20.04 9.08 -8.92
N VAL A 75 -18.84 8.72 -8.43
CA VAL A 75 -18.60 7.47 -7.70
C VAL A 75 -19.38 7.46 -6.39
N GLN A 76 -19.43 8.58 -5.68
CA GLN A 76 -20.19 8.68 -4.43
C GLN A 76 -21.68 8.41 -4.68
N VAL A 77 -22.30 9.13 -5.63
CA VAL A 77 -23.72 8.94 -5.99
C VAL A 77 -24.00 7.49 -6.38
N TYR A 78 -23.14 6.89 -7.21
CA TYR A 78 -23.29 5.51 -7.65
C TYR A 78 -23.24 4.50 -6.48
N LEU A 79 -22.30 4.69 -5.53
CA LEU A 79 -22.13 3.78 -4.40
C LEU A 79 -23.15 4.01 -3.27
N GLU A 80 -23.78 5.18 -3.21
CA GLU A 80 -24.94 5.44 -2.33
C GLU A 80 -26.17 4.67 -2.79
N ASP A 81 -26.43 4.63 -4.10
CA ASP A 81 -27.51 3.84 -4.71
C ASP A 81 -27.23 2.33 -4.66
N LYS A 82 -25.95 1.93 -4.61
CA LYS A 82 -25.52 0.53 -4.66
C LYS A 82 -24.73 0.11 -3.41
N PRO A 83 -25.41 -0.02 -2.25
CA PRO A 83 -24.74 -0.35 -0.98
C PRO A 83 -24.03 -1.71 -1.00
N GLN A 84 -24.53 -2.67 -1.78
CA GLN A 84 -23.88 -3.97 -1.96
C GLN A 84 -22.54 -3.82 -2.70
N ILE A 85 -22.54 -3.17 -3.88
CA ILE A 85 -21.32 -2.91 -4.66
C ILE A 85 -20.31 -2.12 -3.83
N ARG A 86 -20.79 -1.16 -3.03
CA ARG A 86 -19.95 -0.42 -2.07
C ARG A 86 -19.29 -1.35 -1.06
N ALA A 87 -20.04 -2.26 -0.44
CA ALA A 87 -19.49 -3.21 0.52
C ALA A 87 -18.47 -4.17 -0.12
N GLU A 88 -18.75 -4.64 -1.34
CA GLU A 88 -17.84 -5.50 -2.11
C GLU A 88 -16.53 -4.78 -2.44
N LEU A 89 -16.59 -3.56 -2.99
CA LEU A 89 -15.40 -2.73 -3.28
C LEU A 89 -14.63 -2.35 -2.00
N GLN A 90 -15.31 -2.16 -0.87
CA GLN A 90 -14.67 -1.98 0.43
C GLN A 90 -13.96 -3.27 0.89
N GLY A 91 -14.56 -4.43 0.64
CA GLY A 91 -13.97 -5.76 0.85
C GLY A 91 -12.66 -5.93 0.10
N LEU A 92 -12.62 -5.55 -1.18
CA LEU A 92 -11.40 -5.63 -2.01
C LEU A 92 -10.25 -4.76 -1.49
N ARG A 93 -10.57 -3.66 -0.79
CA ARG A 93 -9.59 -2.71 -0.23
C ARG A 93 -9.20 -3.02 1.22
N GLN A 94 -9.80 -4.03 1.86
CA GLN A 94 -9.44 -4.40 3.24
C GLN A 94 -7.95 -4.63 3.44
N PRO A 95 -7.21 -5.31 2.54
CA PRO A 95 -5.77 -5.51 2.73
C PRO A 95 -4.97 -4.21 2.88
N ALA A 96 -5.39 -3.14 2.18
CA ALA A 96 -4.75 -1.83 2.30
C ALA A 96 -5.09 -1.13 3.62
N THR A 97 -6.33 -1.27 4.09
CA THR A 97 -6.76 -0.78 5.41
C THR A 97 -6.01 -1.51 6.52
N ASP A 98 -5.93 -2.84 6.45
CA ASP A 98 -5.23 -3.68 7.42
C ASP A 98 -3.73 -3.36 7.45
N PHE A 99 -3.12 -3.12 6.29
CA PHE A 99 -1.74 -2.65 6.20
C PHE A 99 -1.56 -1.30 6.89
N ARG A 100 -2.42 -0.32 6.60
CA ARG A 100 -2.36 1.01 7.25
C ARG A 100 -2.54 0.92 8.76
N ASN A 101 -3.46 0.08 9.24
CA ASN A 101 -3.70 -0.09 10.68
C ASN A 101 -2.50 -0.73 11.40
N ARG A 102 -1.68 -1.51 10.68
CA ARG A 102 -0.49 -2.18 11.22
C ARG A 102 0.79 -1.35 11.08
N CYS A 103 0.93 -0.57 10.01
CA CYS A 103 2.18 0.04 9.57
C CYS A 103 2.16 1.59 9.46
N GLY A 104 1.01 2.22 9.71
CA GLY A 104 0.76 3.65 9.48
C GLY A 104 0.79 4.51 10.74
#